data_AF-A0A950SWR4-F1
#
_entry.id   AF-A0A950SWR4-F1
#
_cell.length_a   1.000
_cell.length_b   1.000
_cell.length_c   1.000
_cell.angle_alpha   90.00
_cell.angle_beta   90.00
_cell.angle_gamma   90.00
#
_symmetry.space_group_name_H-M   'P 1'
#
loop_
_entity.id
_entity.type
_entity.pdbx_description
1 polymer ?
#
loop_
_entity_poly.entity_id
_entity_poly.type
_entity_poly.pdbx_seq_one_letter_code
_entity_poly.pdbx_strand_id
1 'polypeptide(L)' 'MVPIDGVWTLNQDEIIEVLGQITVKIIIPMHIFTAATLDKFLTKIAGLYAVRHAEGRTIVLTRSGLPERAEILVIPGG' A
#
# COMPACT_ATOMS: atom_id res chain seq x y z
N MET A 1 0.66 0.72 -7.64
CA MET A 1 -0.51 0.93 -6.75
C MET A 1 -1.24 -0.39 -6.62
N VAL A 2 -1.88 -0.66 -5.49
CA VAL A 2 -2.59 -1.92 -5.22
C VAL A 2 -3.98 -1.63 -4.65
N PRO A 3 -5.06 -2.12 -5.28
CA PRO A 3 -6.40 -1.92 -4.75
C PRO A 3 -6.66 -2.87 -3.57
N ILE A 4 -7.36 -2.38 -2.53
CA ILE A 4 -7.52 -3.13 -1.26
C ILE A 4 -8.97 -3.25 -0.78
N ASP A 5 -9.96 -2.94 -1.61
CA ASP A 5 -11.37 -2.98 -1.21
C ASP A 5 -11.94 -4.39 -1.11
N GLY A 6 -11.52 -5.32 -1.98
CA GLY A 6 -11.96 -6.71 -1.98
C GLY A 6 -13.43 -6.95 -2.36
N VAL A 7 -14.15 -5.93 -2.81
CA VAL A 7 -15.55 -5.99 -3.28
C VAL A 7 -15.60 -5.90 -4.80
N TRP A 8 -14.85 -4.96 -5.37
CA TRP A 8 -14.69 -4.70 -6.80
C TRP A 8 -13.31 -5.10 -7.32
N THR A 9 -12.36 -5.36 -6.42
CA THR A 9 -11.01 -5.82 -6.74
C THR A 9 -10.66 -7.10 -5.99
N LEU A 10 -9.46 -7.63 -6.22
CA LEU A 10 -8.91 -8.73 -5.43
C LEU A 10 -9.02 -8.47 -3.93
N ASN A 11 -9.22 -9.54 -3.17
CA ASN A 11 -9.28 -9.43 -1.72
C ASN A 11 -7.87 -9.15 -1.13
N GLN A 12 -7.84 -8.73 0.12
CA GLN A 12 -6.59 -8.29 0.75
C GLN A 12 -5.57 -9.42 0.92
N ASP A 13 -6.01 -10.67 1.12
CA ASP A 13 -5.10 -11.81 1.27
C ASP A 13 -4.47 -12.19 -0.09
N GLU A 14 -5.26 -12.16 -1.17
CA GLU A 14 -4.77 -12.36 -2.54
C GLU A 14 -3.75 -11.29 -2.96
N ILE A 15 -4.00 -10.02 -2.64
CA ILE A 15 -3.04 -8.94 -2.94
C ILE A 15 -1.74 -9.12 -2.15
N ILE A 16 -1.81 -9.55 -0.89
CA ILE A 16 -0.61 -9.84 -0.09
C ILE A 16 0.20 -10.98 -0.72
N GLU A 17 -0.47 -12.02 -1.22
CA GLU A 17 0.19 -13.11 -1.96
C GLU A 17 0.89 -12.58 -3.21
N VAL A 18 0.20 -11.78 -4.04
CA VAL A 18 0.77 -11.16 -5.25
C VAL A 18 2.00 -10.31 -4.91
N LEU A 19 1.96 -9.54 -3.82
CA LEU A 19 3.09 -8.73 -3.36
C LEU A 19 4.31 -9.60 -2.99
N GLY A 20 4.11 -10.83 -2.52
CA GLY A 20 5.18 -11.79 -2.28
C GLY A 20 5.82 -12.38 -3.55
N GLN A 21 5.15 -12.24 -4.69
CA GLN A 21 5.60 -12.79 -5.98
C GLN A 21 6.34 -11.77 -6.85
N ILE A 22 6.31 -10.48 -6.48
CA ILE A 22 6.90 -9.39 -7.27
C ILE A 22 7.92 -8.60 -6.47
N THR A 23 8.96 -8.10 -7.15
CA THR A 23 9.91 -7.17 -6.53
C THR A 23 9.41 -5.74 -6.67
N VAL A 24 9.05 -5.11 -5.56
CA VAL A 24 8.58 -3.72 -5.51
C VAL A 24 9.45 -2.87 -4.59
N LYS A 25 9.46 -1.56 -4.83
CA LYS A 25 10.09 -0.57 -3.93
C LYS A 25 9.07 0.23 -3.12
N ILE A 26 7.90 0.50 -3.68
CA ILE A 26 6.82 1.22 -3.01
C ILE A 26 5.50 0.55 -3.32
N ILE A 27 4.70 0.32 -2.29
CA ILE A 27 3.34 -0.19 -2.33
C ILE A 27 2.42 0.97 -1.98
N ILE A 28 1.54 1.39 -2.88
CA ILE A 28 0.59 2.48 -2.64
C ILE A 28 -0.82 1.87 -2.63
N PRO A 29 -1.48 1.75 -1.47
CA PRO A 29 -2.86 1.29 -1.38
C PRO A 29 -3.80 2.27 -2.09
N MET A 30 -4.78 1.74 -2.81
CA MET A 30 -5.86 2.48 -3.47
C MET A 30 -7.20 1.75 -3.28
N HIS A 31 -8.29 2.34 -3.77
CA HIS A 31 -9.65 1.84 -3.52
C HIS A 31 -9.98 1.81 -2.01
N ILE A 32 -9.78 2.94 -1.34
CA ILE A 32 -10.05 3.07 0.10
C ILE A 32 -11.39 3.77 0.25
N PHE A 33 -12.47 3.01 0.41
CA PHE A 33 -13.80 3.60 0.62
C PHE A 33 -14.04 4.02 2.08
N THR A 34 -13.32 3.39 3.02
CA THR A 34 -13.44 3.67 4.46
C THR A 34 -12.08 3.52 5.15
N ALA A 35 -11.90 4.21 6.29
CA ALA A 35 -10.71 4.03 7.13
C ALA A 35 -10.53 2.57 7.58
N ALA A 36 -11.63 1.87 7.89
CA ALA A 36 -11.61 0.47 8.29
C ALA A 36 -11.02 -0.46 7.21
N THR A 37 -11.24 -0.16 5.91
CA THR A 37 -10.63 -0.92 4.80
C THR A 37 -9.10 -0.83 4.84
N LEU A 38 -8.58 0.38 5.05
CA LEU A 38 -7.14 0.62 5.15
C LEU A 38 -6.56 -0.03 6.41
N ASP A 39 -7.19 0.16 7.57
CA ASP A 39 -6.72 -0.40 8.84
C ASP A 39 -6.65 -1.93 8.79
N LYS A 40 -7.65 -2.57 8.19
CA LYS A 40 -7.66 -4.03 7.97
C LYS A 40 -6.49 -4.48 7.11
N PHE A 41 -6.21 -3.77 6.00
CA PHE A 41 -5.10 -4.08 5.12
C PHE A 41 -3.76 -3.93 5.84
N LEU A 42 -3.54 -2.79 6.51
CA LEU A 42 -2.32 -2.52 7.26
C LEU A 42 -2.09 -3.53 8.39
N THR A 43 -3.16 -3.99 9.04
CA THR A 43 -3.10 -5.04 10.07
C THR A 43 -2.66 -6.38 9.47
N LYS A 44 -3.24 -6.78 8.33
CA LYS A 44 -2.91 -8.06 7.69
C LYS A 44 -1.48 -8.13 7.16
N ILE A 45 -0.97 -7.02 6.65
CA ILE A 45 0.36 -6.94 6.04
C ILE A 45 1.46 -6.50 7.04
N ALA A 46 1.08 -6.27 8.31
CA ALA A 46 1.97 -5.84 9.36
C ALA A 46 3.16 -6.80 9.51
N GLY A 47 4.36 -6.24 9.68
CA GLY A 47 5.60 -7.01 9.82
C GLY A 47 6.26 -7.42 8.50
N LEU A 48 5.57 -7.32 7.35
CA LEU A 48 6.17 -7.59 6.04
C LEU A 48 6.85 -6.35 5.44
N TYR A 49 6.22 -5.18 5.59
CA TYR A 49 6.71 -3.92 5.04
C TYR A 49 6.59 -2.80 6.08
N ALA A 50 7.53 -1.85 6.04
CA ALA A 50 7.40 -0.62 6.81
C ALA A 50 6.24 0.23 6.26
N VAL A 51 5.54 0.96 7.12
CA VAL A 51 4.45 1.86 6.72
C VAL A 51 4.91 3.31 6.88
N ARG A 52 4.79 4.09 5.81
CA ARG A 52 5.02 5.53 5.79
C ARG A 52 3.75 6.26 5.37
N HIS A 53 3.39 7.29 6.12
CA HIS A 53 2.29 8.18 5.76
C HIS A 53 2.86 9.41 5.05
N ALA A 54 2.29 9.77 3.90
CA ALA A 54 2.64 11.00 3.22
C ALA A 54 2.07 12.21 3.96
N GLU A 55 2.80 13.32 3.99
CA GLU A 55 2.38 14.56 4.63
C GLU A 55 1.25 15.27 3.86
N GLY A 56 1.10 14.97 2.57
CA GLY A 56 0.13 15.61 1.69
C GLY A 56 -0.51 14.64 0.70
N ARG A 57 -1.52 15.14 -0.02
CA ARG A 57 -2.30 14.40 -1.02
C ARG A 57 -1.53 14.12 -2.33
N THR A 58 -0.28 14.55 -2.40
CA THR A 58 0.57 14.43 -3.56
C THR A 58 1.98 14.14 -3.10
N ILE A 59 2.67 13.27 -3.85
CA ILE A 59 4.07 12.97 -3.63
C ILE A 59 4.80 13.02 -4.97
N VAL A 60 6.01 13.56 -4.96
CA VAL A 60 6.94 13.49 -6.09
C VAL A 60 7.93 12.38 -5.79
N LEU A 61 8.08 11.44 -6.72
CA LEU A 61 9.01 10.33 -6.61
C LEU A 61 10.10 10.46 -7.67
N THR A 62 11.34 10.19 -7.29
CA THR A 62 12.48 10.06 -8.20
C THR A 62 13.11 8.70 -8.01
N ARG A 63 13.83 8.20 -9.03
CA ARG A 63 14.49 6.89 -8.95
C ARG A 63 15.52 6.83 -7.82
N SER A 64 16.28 7.91 -7.60
CA SER A 64 17.27 8.01 -6.52
C SER A 64 16.64 8.20 -5.14
N GLY A 65 15.39 8.66 -5.07
CA GLY A 65 14.65 8.83 -3.82
C GLY A 65 13.78 7.64 -3.43
N LEU A 66 13.84 6.52 -4.17
CA LEU A 66 13.12 5.30 -3.79
C LEU A 66 13.78 4.66 -2.55
N PRO A 67 12.99 4.05 -1.65
CA PRO A 67 13.52 3.43 -0.45
C PRO A 67 14.37 2.20 -0.80
N GLU A 68 15.38 1.92 0.03
CA GLU A 68 16.24 0.75 -0.16
C GLU A 68 15.47 -0.55 -0.01
N ARG A 69 14.56 -0.61 0.98
CA ARG A 69 13.63 -1.71 1.23
C ARG A 69 12.22 -1.32 0.85
N ALA A 70 11.43 -2.30 0.41
CA ALA A 70 10.04 -2.08 0.06
C ALA A 70 9.25 -1.53 1.27
N GLU A 71 8.46 -0.49 1.04
CA GLU A 71 7.58 0.10 2.05
C GLU A 71 6.17 0.34 1.49
N ILE A 72 5.19 0.42 2.39
CA ILE A 72 3.84 0.86 2.10
C ILE A 72 3.78 2.38 2.29
N LEU A 73 3.39 3.09 1.25
CA LEU A 73 3.16 4.52 1.27
C LEU A 73 1.66 4.82 1.26
N VAL A 74 1.15 5.31 2.39
CA VAL A 74 -0.24 5.75 2.51
C VAL A 74 -0.33 7.23 2.14
N ILE A 75 -1.12 7.54 1.10
CA ILE A 75 -1.38 8.90 0.66
C ILE A 75 -2.77 9.32 1.18
N PRO A 76 -2.89 10.43 1.93
CA PRO A 76 -4.17 10.86 2.48
C PRO A 76 -5.16 11.26 1.37
N GLY A 77 -6.41 10.85 1.56
CA GLY A 77 -7.55 11.28 0.74
C GLY A 77 -7.74 10.57 -0.60
N GLY A 78 -7.19 9.36 -0.72
CA GLY A 78 -7.70 8.33 -1.62
C GLY A 78 -8.80 7.48 -0.99
#